data_AF-A0A6J6E8T1-F1
#
_entry.id   AF-A0A6J6E8T1-F1
#
_cell.length_a   1.000
_cell.length_b   1.000
_cell.length_c   1.000
_cell.angle_alpha   90.00
_cell.angle_beta   90.00
_cell.angle_gamma   90.00
#
_symmetry.space_group_name_H-M   'P 1'
#
loop_
_entity.id
_entity.type
_entity.pdbx_description
1 polymer ?
#
loop_
_entity_poly.entity_id
_entity_poly.type
_entity_poly.pdbx_seq_one_letter_code
_entity_poly.pdbx_strand_id
1 'polypeptide(L)'
;MESGVNSSQLEPYSQALFDAVLGAIPVWIARRIHEIVQAAPSGDKDAVAAQLASVTQQTQEFVREHLQQLLSEDVDAQRSNPLHILRRSTAIPTEVLQSAQIPPVHRDEFDKSALPDDVYAIGPHTWRDLSEEVHEVGITWGAWKAATVIQRRRAEGKDI
;
A
#
# COMPACT_ATOMS: atom_id res chain seq x y z
N MET A 1 39.47 -5.10 2.73
CA MET A 1 38.57 -3.98 2.38
C MET A 1 37.81 -4.43 1.14
N GLU A 2 36.73 -5.17 1.34
CA GLU A 2 35.89 -5.67 0.24
C GLU A 2 34.60 -4.85 0.20
N SER A 3 34.45 -4.15 -0.93
CA SER A 3 33.21 -3.95 -1.67
C SER A 3 31.99 -3.44 -0.90
N GLY A 4 31.89 -2.10 -0.79
CA GLY A 4 30.61 -1.43 -0.62
C GLY A 4 29.77 -1.63 -1.88
N VAL A 5 28.84 -2.58 -1.84
CA VAL A 5 27.80 -2.77 -2.86
C VAL A 5 26.81 -1.60 -2.73
N ASN A 6 26.63 -0.84 -3.81
CA ASN A 6 25.62 0.21 -3.94
C ASN A 6 24.24 -0.35 -3.54
N SER A 7 23.75 0.03 -2.37
CA SER A 7 22.55 -0.52 -1.72
C SER A 7 21.29 0.27 -2.10
N SER A 8 20.98 0.38 -3.39
CA SER A 8 19.80 1.17 -3.82
C SER A 8 19.04 0.62 -5.03
N GLN A 9 19.41 -0.54 -5.56
CA GLN A 9 18.71 -1.11 -6.71
C GLN A 9 17.86 -2.31 -6.26
N LEU A 10 16.54 -2.19 -6.41
CA LEU A 10 15.61 -3.29 -6.19
C LEU A 10 15.76 -4.32 -7.32
N GLU A 11 15.45 -5.57 -7.01
CA GLU A 11 15.22 -6.61 -8.02
C GLU A 11 14.17 -6.13 -9.05
N PRO A 12 14.29 -6.45 -10.35
CA PRO A 12 13.44 -5.85 -11.39
C PRO A 12 11.93 -5.99 -11.14
N TYR A 13 11.48 -7.13 -10.63
CA TYR A 13 10.06 -7.34 -10.28
C TYR A 13 9.63 -6.50 -9.06
N SER A 14 10.53 -6.33 -8.09
CA SER A 14 10.30 -5.45 -6.94
C SER A 14 10.30 -3.98 -7.36
N GLN A 15 11.21 -3.57 -8.25
CA GLN A 15 11.26 -2.22 -8.79
C GLN A 15 9.97 -1.88 -9.56
N ALA A 16 9.52 -2.78 -10.43
CA ALA A 16 8.27 -2.59 -11.16
C ALA A 16 7.07 -2.42 -10.22
N LEU A 17 6.98 -3.25 -9.17
CA LEU A 17 5.93 -3.12 -8.16
C LEU A 17 6.00 -1.79 -7.41
N PHE A 18 7.21 -1.39 -7.00
CA PHE A 18 7.44 -0.12 -6.30
C PHE A 18 6.97 1.06 -7.13
N ASP A 19 7.38 1.14 -8.40
CA ASP A 19 7.05 2.25 -9.29
C ASP A 19 5.54 2.31 -9.57
N ALA A 20 4.92 1.16 -9.89
CA ALA A 20 3.48 1.09 -10.15
C ALA A 20 2.65 1.51 -8.92
N VAL A 21 3.01 1.01 -7.73
CA VAL A 21 2.32 1.37 -6.48
C VAL A 21 2.47 2.86 -6.19
N LEU A 22 3.69 3.40 -6.23
CA LEU A 22 3.91 4.82 -5.93
C LEU A 22 3.25 5.75 -6.94
N GLY A 23 3.22 5.38 -8.22
CA GLY A 23 2.52 6.12 -9.25
C GLY A 23 1.00 6.17 -9.02
N ALA A 24 0.42 5.09 -8.48
CA ALA A 24 -1.03 4.99 -8.27
C ALA A 24 -1.54 5.73 -7.02
N ILE A 25 -0.72 5.92 -5.98
CA ILE A 25 -1.17 6.48 -4.70
C ILE A 25 -1.90 7.82 -4.83
N PRO A 26 -1.38 8.81 -5.59
CA PRO A 26 -2.04 10.11 -5.64
C PRO A 26 -3.47 10.06 -6.17
N VAL A 27 -3.69 9.27 -7.22
CA VAL A 27 -5.01 9.12 -7.84
C VAL A 27 -5.92 8.28 -6.94
N TRP A 28 -5.41 7.19 -6.36
CA TRP A 28 -6.17 6.32 -5.46
C TRP A 28 -6.67 7.08 -4.22
N ILE A 29 -5.79 7.78 -3.50
CA ILE A 29 -6.15 8.51 -2.28
C ILE A 29 -7.12 9.64 -2.59
N ALA A 30 -6.85 10.43 -3.62
CA ALA A 30 -7.74 11.53 -3.99
C ALA A 30 -9.15 11.02 -4.36
N ARG A 31 -9.23 9.92 -5.12
CA ARG A 31 -10.49 9.27 -5.46
C ARG A 31 -11.25 8.78 -4.22
N ARG A 32 -10.59 8.07 -3.30
CA ARG A 32 -11.24 7.57 -2.08
C ARG A 32 -11.74 8.69 -1.18
N ILE A 33 -10.92 9.71 -0.93
CA ILE A 33 -11.34 10.88 -0.14
C ILE A 33 -12.54 11.56 -0.80
N HIS A 34 -12.51 11.75 -2.12
CA HIS A 34 -13.62 12.36 -2.85
C HIS A 34 -14.92 11.56 -2.69
N GLU A 35 -14.87 10.24 -2.91
CA GLU A 35 -16.03 9.35 -2.76
C GLU A 35 -16.62 9.43 -1.34
N ILE A 36 -15.78 9.41 -0.30
CA ILE A 36 -16.21 9.53 1.10
C ILE A 36 -16.84 10.89 1.39
N VAL A 37 -16.19 11.98 0.98
CA VAL A 37 -16.67 13.36 1.22
C VAL A 37 -17.97 13.65 0.48
N GLN A 38 -18.15 13.10 -0.73
CA GLN A 38 -19.39 13.23 -1.49
C GLN A 38 -20.55 12.51 -0.80
N ALA A 39 -20.32 11.29 -0.30
CA ALA A 39 -21.33 10.51 0.41
C ALA A 39 -21.65 11.04 1.83
N ALA A 40 -20.76 11.85 2.41
CA ALA A 40 -20.90 12.34 3.78
C ALA A 40 -22.08 13.32 3.94
N PRO A 41 -23.00 13.08 4.90
CA PRO A 41 -24.13 13.97 5.18
C PRO A 41 -23.74 15.26 5.92
N SER A 42 -22.54 15.31 6.50
CA SER A 42 -22.04 16.44 7.31
C SER A 42 -20.52 16.45 7.38
N GLY A 43 -19.95 17.46 8.04
CA GLY A 43 -18.51 17.67 8.20
C GLY A 43 -17.99 18.80 7.31
N ASP A 44 -16.77 19.25 7.61
CA ASP A 44 -16.10 20.37 6.93
C ASP A 44 -15.41 19.90 5.65
N LYS A 45 -16.17 19.88 4.55
CA LYS A 45 -15.69 19.41 3.25
C LYS A 45 -14.61 20.34 2.67
N ASP A 46 -14.66 21.63 2.98
CA ASP A 46 -13.69 22.61 2.50
C ASP A 46 -12.34 22.42 3.20
N ALA A 47 -12.33 22.10 4.50
CA ALA A 47 -11.11 21.71 5.22
C ALA A 47 -10.46 20.46 4.63
N VAL A 48 -11.24 19.43 4.27
CA VAL A 48 -10.69 18.24 3.60
C VAL A 48 -10.10 18.59 2.23
N ALA A 49 -10.81 19.40 1.44
CA ALA A 49 -10.33 19.84 0.12
C ALA A 49 -9.01 20.62 0.22
N ALA A 50 -8.86 21.49 1.23
CA ALA A 50 -7.63 22.25 1.48
C ALA A 50 -6.44 21.35 1.86
N GLN A 51 -6.69 20.19 2.49
CA GLN A 51 -5.66 19.24 2.91
C GLN A 51 -5.33 18.16 1.86
N LEU A 52 -6.11 18.06 0.78
CA LEU A 52 -6.05 16.95 -0.18
C LEU A 52 -4.65 16.74 -0.78
N ALA A 53 -3.95 17.82 -1.15
CA ALA A 53 -2.61 17.72 -1.71
C ALA A 53 -1.61 17.20 -0.66
N SER A 54 -1.67 17.74 0.56
CA SER A 54 -0.75 17.39 1.65
C SER A 54 -0.95 15.94 2.12
N VAL A 55 -2.19 15.52 2.34
CA VAL A 55 -2.52 14.16 2.79
C VAL A 55 -2.10 13.11 1.75
N THR A 56 -2.26 13.44 0.47
CA THR A 56 -1.84 12.58 -0.64
C THR A 56 -0.32 12.43 -0.68
N GLN A 57 0.41 13.54 -0.56
CA GLN A 57 1.87 13.54 -0.53
C GLN A 57 2.42 12.77 0.69
N GLN A 58 1.85 13.01 1.88
CA GLN A 58 2.24 12.31 3.10
C GLN A 58 2.00 10.80 3.00
N THR A 59 0.86 10.39 2.43
CA THR A 59 0.55 8.97 2.20
C THR A 59 1.54 8.35 1.22
N GLN A 60 1.87 9.05 0.13
CA GLN A 60 2.84 8.57 -0.85
C GLN A 60 4.24 8.41 -0.25
N GLU A 61 4.68 9.36 0.58
CA GLU A 61 5.99 9.30 1.22
C GLU A 61 6.07 8.18 2.27
N PHE A 62 5.02 8.01 3.08
CA PHE A 62 4.93 6.88 4.00
C PHE A 62 5.07 5.55 3.28
N VAL A 63 4.33 5.37 2.17
CA VAL A 63 4.39 4.13 1.39
C VAL A 63 5.76 3.99 0.72
N ARG A 64 6.34 5.07 0.18
CA ARG A 64 7.68 5.05 -0.42
C ARG A 64 8.70 4.47 0.54
N GLU A 65 8.81 5.03 1.74
CA GLU A 65 9.79 4.61 2.74
C GLU A 65 9.62 3.13 3.11
N HIS A 66 8.41 2.75 3.51
CA HIS A 66 8.14 1.41 4.02
C HIS A 66 8.17 0.34 2.92
N LEU A 67 7.71 0.67 1.71
CA LEU A 67 7.73 -0.24 0.58
C LEU A 67 9.16 -0.46 0.08
N GLN A 68 9.96 0.60 0.00
CA GLN A 68 11.38 0.49 -0.34
C GLN A 68 12.10 -0.42 0.66
N GLN A 69 11.88 -0.21 1.96
CA GLN A 69 12.46 -1.05 3.01
C GLN A 69 12.06 -2.52 2.82
N LEU A 70 10.76 -2.81 2.72
CA LEU A 70 10.26 -4.18 2.54
C LEU A 70 10.85 -4.85 1.30
N LEU A 71 10.86 -4.16 0.16
CA LEU A 71 11.28 -4.74 -1.11
C LEU A 71 12.80 -4.87 -1.25
N SER A 72 13.56 -4.17 -0.41
CA SER A 72 15.02 -4.31 -0.31
C SER A 72 15.43 -5.48 0.60
N GLU A 73 14.53 -5.98 1.45
CA GLU A 73 14.75 -7.20 2.21
C GLU A 73 14.71 -8.43 1.31
N ASP A 74 15.53 -9.42 1.63
CA ASP A 74 15.48 -10.72 0.98
C ASP A 74 14.08 -11.35 1.11
N VAL A 75 13.63 -12.03 0.06
CA VAL A 75 12.27 -12.60 -0.03
C VAL A 75 11.91 -13.52 1.13
N ASP A 76 12.88 -14.23 1.71
CA ASP A 76 12.69 -15.14 2.86
C ASP A 76 12.66 -14.37 4.20
N ALA A 77 13.22 -13.16 4.23
CA ALA A 77 13.22 -12.29 5.41
C ALA A 77 11.97 -11.40 5.51
N GLN A 78 11.26 -11.17 4.39
CA GLN A 78 10.06 -10.32 4.34
C GLN A 78 8.90 -10.89 5.17
N ARG A 79 8.68 -10.33 6.37
CA ARG A 79 7.61 -10.75 7.30
C ARG A 79 6.24 -10.11 7.06
N SER A 80 6.18 -9.11 6.17
CA SER A 80 4.95 -8.43 5.77
C SER A 80 4.77 -8.49 4.26
N ASN A 81 3.64 -7.96 3.77
CA ASN A 81 3.37 -7.82 2.35
C ASN A 81 3.04 -6.35 2.01
N PRO A 82 3.14 -5.96 0.73
CA PRO A 82 2.92 -4.57 0.37
C PRO A 82 1.46 -4.07 0.56
N LEU A 83 0.45 -4.95 0.54
CA LEU A 83 -0.93 -4.56 0.88
C LEU A 83 -1.04 -4.13 2.36
N HIS A 84 -0.31 -4.77 3.28
CA HIS A 84 -0.29 -4.34 4.68
C HIS A 84 0.28 -2.92 4.84
N ILE A 85 1.27 -2.54 4.05
CA ILE A 85 1.83 -1.17 4.08
C ILE A 85 0.78 -0.16 3.60
N LEU A 86 0.11 -0.45 2.49
CA LEU A 86 -0.96 0.39 1.94
C LEU A 86 -2.15 0.53 2.91
N ARG A 87 -2.50 -0.55 3.62
CA ARG A 87 -3.55 -0.51 4.66
C ARG A 87 -3.13 0.32 5.86
N ARG A 88 -1.86 0.27 6.27
CA ARG A 88 -1.35 1.13 7.35
C ARG A 88 -1.31 2.60 6.95
N SER A 89 -1.06 2.91 5.68
CA SER A 89 -0.98 4.28 5.21
C SER A 89 -2.33 5.01 5.24
N THR A 90 -3.45 4.30 5.43
CA THR A 90 -4.80 4.91 5.50
C THR A 90 -5.06 5.66 6.80
N ALA A 91 -4.21 5.48 7.82
CA ALA A 91 -4.27 6.28 9.04
C ALA A 91 -4.16 7.79 8.72
N ILE A 92 -3.30 8.14 7.76
CA ILE A 92 -3.05 9.53 7.33
C ILE A 92 -4.33 10.22 6.81
N PRO A 93 -5.04 9.68 5.78
CA PRO A 93 -6.31 10.25 5.36
C PRO A 93 -7.44 10.08 6.39
N THR A 94 -7.40 9.06 7.24
CA THR A 94 -8.38 8.89 8.34
C THR A 94 -8.32 10.06 9.32
N GLU A 95 -7.13 10.50 9.72
CA GLU A 95 -6.94 11.63 10.63
C GLU A 95 -7.52 12.94 10.05
N VAL A 96 -7.33 13.18 8.75
CA VAL A 96 -7.88 14.36 8.06
C VAL A 96 -9.41 14.33 8.06
N LEU A 97 -10.01 13.19 7.72
CA LEU A 97 -11.47 13.03 7.71
C LEU A 97 -12.07 13.18 9.11
N GLN A 98 -11.43 12.62 10.13
CA GLN A 98 -11.87 12.76 11.53
C GLN A 98 -11.77 14.20 12.02
N SER A 99 -10.67 14.88 11.71
CA SER A 99 -10.46 16.29 12.09
C SER A 99 -11.49 17.22 11.45
N ALA A 100 -11.91 16.90 10.22
CA ALA A 100 -13.01 17.58 9.53
C ALA A 100 -14.41 17.10 9.95
N GLN A 101 -14.51 16.24 10.97
CA GLN A 101 -15.76 15.69 11.48
C GLN A 101 -16.60 14.97 10.41
N ILE A 102 -15.95 14.40 9.40
CA ILE A 102 -16.62 13.57 8.39
C ILE A 102 -17.06 12.27 9.08
N PRO A 103 -18.35 11.90 9.06
CA PRO A 103 -18.81 10.68 9.72
C PRO A 103 -18.22 9.43 9.04
N PRO A 104 -17.86 8.38 9.81
CA PRO A 104 -17.42 7.10 9.25
C PRO A 104 -18.43 6.47 8.29
N VAL A 105 -17.95 5.64 7.37
CA VAL A 105 -18.82 4.93 6.42
C VAL A 105 -19.44 3.70 7.05
N HIS A 106 -20.59 3.26 6.52
CA HIS A 106 -21.12 1.95 6.88
C HIS A 106 -20.21 0.86 6.33
N ARG A 107 -19.80 -0.08 7.18
CA ARG A 107 -18.94 -1.22 6.84
C ARG A 107 -19.65 -2.51 7.17
N ASP A 108 -19.51 -3.52 6.30
CA ASP A 108 -20.02 -4.85 6.59
C ASP A 108 -19.13 -5.58 7.62
N GLU A 109 -19.53 -6.79 8.03
CA GLU A 109 -18.77 -7.57 9.02
C GLU A 109 -17.44 -8.10 8.48
N PHE A 110 -17.33 -8.29 7.17
CA PHE A 110 -16.09 -8.72 6.54
C PHE A 110 -15.04 -7.60 6.61
N ASP A 111 -15.43 -6.38 6.26
CA ASP A 111 -14.56 -5.20 6.29
C ASP A 111 -14.08 -4.86 7.69
N LYS A 112 -14.97 -4.92 8.69
CA LYS A 112 -14.60 -4.69 10.10
C LYS A 112 -13.63 -5.74 10.62
N SER A 113 -13.77 -6.98 10.17
CA SER A 113 -12.88 -8.08 10.57
C SER A 113 -11.52 -7.98 9.88
N ALA A 114 -11.51 -7.68 8.58
CA ALA A 114 -10.30 -7.61 7.78
C ALA A 114 -9.44 -6.37 8.08
N LEU A 115 -10.09 -5.22 8.35
CA LEU A 115 -9.44 -3.92 8.54
C LEU A 115 -10.13 -3.16 9.69
N PRO A 116 -9.99 -3.58 10.95
CA PRO A 116 -10.76 -3.00 12.06
C PRO A 116 -10.58 -1.49 12.21
N ASP A 117 -9.35 -1.00 12.03
CA ASP A 117 -8.99 0.41 12.19
C ASP A 117 -9.39 1.30 11.00
N ASP A 118 -9.77 0.71 9.86
CA ASP A 118 -10.12 1.43 8.64
C ASP A 118 -11.59 1.86 8.63
N VAL A 119 -11.94 2.78 9.53
CA VAL A 119 -13.33 3.23 9.76
C VAL A 119 -13.98 3.90 8.55
N TYR A 120 -13.19 4.31 7.56
CA TYR A 120 -13.65 4.90 6.30
C TYR A 120 -13.57 3.96 5.10
N ALA A 121 -13.16 2.70 5.31
CA ALA A 121 -12.95 1.71 4.24
C ALA A 121 -12.05 2.25 3.11
N ILE A 122 -10.95 2.92 3.46
CA ILE A 122 -10.00 3.50 2.49
C ILE A 122 -9.08 2.42 1.92
N GLY A 123 -8.68 1.48 2.77
CA GLY A 123 -7.63 0.50 2.53
C GLY A 123 -7.97 -0.48 1.42
N PRO A 124 -6.99 -0.89 0.60
CA PRO A 124 -7.24 -1.82 -0.49
C PRO A 124 -7.44 -3.24 0.05
N HIS A 125 -8.45 -3.92 -0.48
CA HIS A 125 -8.59 -5.37 -0.34
C HIS A 125 -7.66 -6.08 -1.32
N THR A 126 -7.50 -5.52 -2.52
CA THR A 126 -6.72 -6.09 -3.61
C THR A 126 -5.91 -5.02 -4.35
N TRP A 127 -4.95 -5.45 -5.17
CA TRP A 127 -4.18 -4.54 -6.05
C TRP A 127 -5.04 -3.72 -7.01
N ARG A 128 -6.16 -4.30 -7.46
CA ARG A 128 -7.09 -3.70 -8.43
C ARG A 128 -7.77 -2.45 -7.87
N ASP A 129 -7.82 -2.30 -6.55
CA ASP A 129 -8.39 -1.12 -5.89
C ASP A 129 -7.55 0.14 -6.14
N LEU A 130 -6.25 -0.03 -6.46
CA LEU A 130 -5.36 1.07 -6.83
C LEU A 130 -5.48 1.38 -8.32
N SER A 131 -5.20 0.38 -9.18
CA SER A 131 -5.34 0.46 -10.63
C SER A 131 -5.22 -0.93 -11.30
N GLU A 132 -5.57 -1.03 -12.58
CA GLU A 132 -5.33 -2.26 -13.37
C GLU A 132 -3.84 -2.57 -13.50
N GLU A 133 -3.01 -1.56 -13.72
CA GLU A 133 -1.56 -1.70 -13.85
C GLU A 133 -0.94 -2.29 -12.57
N VAL A 134 -1.34 -1.77 -11.40
CA VAL A 134 -0.86 -2.29 -10.11
C VAL A 134 -1.32 -3.73 -9.91
N HIS A 135 -2.49 -4.11 -10.44
CA HIS A 135 -2.97 -5.49 -10.39
C HIS A 135 -2.08 -6.46 -11.17
N GLU A 136 -1.76 -6.14 -12.42
CA GLU A 136 -0.90 -6.98 -13.26
C GLU A 136 0.51 -7.12 -12.68
N VAL A 137 1.10 -5.99 -12.27
CA VAL A 137 2.45 -5.97 -11.68
C VAL A 137 2.47 -6.69 -10.32
N GLY A 138 1.44 -6.51 -9.50
CA GLY A 138 1.30 -7.18 -8.20
C GLY A 138 1.20 -8.70 -8.32
N ILE A 139 0.47 -9.21 -9.31
CA ILE A 139 0.42 -10.66 -9.60
C ILE A 139 1.80 -11.17 -10.04
N THR A 140 2.46 -10.44 -10.95
CA THR A 140 3.77 -10.81 -11.50
C THR A 140 4.82 -10.89 -10.39
N TRP A 141 4.89 -9.88 -9.52
CA TRP A 141 5.78 -9.88 -8.37
C TRP A 141 5.49 -11.03 -7.40
N GLY A 142 4.21 -11.29 -7.09
CA GLY A 142 3.82 -12.39 -6.22
C GLY A 142 4.23 -13.76 -6.75
N ALA A 143 4.06 -13.98 -8.06
CA ALA A 143 4.49 -15.21 -8.73
C ALA A 143 6.02 -15.36 -8.70
N TRP A 144 6.77 -14.30 -8.99
CA TRP A 144 8.23 -14.29 -8.89
C TRP A 144 8.73 -14.59 -7.47
N LYS A 145 8.15 -13.95 -6.45
CA LYS A 145 8.50 -14.21 -5.04
C LYS A 145 8.28 -15.67 -4.68
N ALA A 146 7.12 -16.23 -5.03
CA ALA A 146 6.81 -17.63 -4.76
C ALA A 146 7.77 -18.60 -5.49
N ALA A 147 8.05 -18.35 -6.78
CA ALA A 147 8.98 -19.16 -7.56
C ALA A 147 10.39 -19.16 -6.96
N THR A 148 10.87 -18.00 -6.51
CA THR A 148 12.18 -17.82 -5.86
C THR A 148 12.27 -18.66 -4.58
N VAL A 149 11.27 -18.57 -3.70
CA VAL A 149 11.22 -19.36 -2.45
C VAL A 149 11.18 -20.86 -2.75
N ILE A 150 10.39 -21.30 -3.73
CA ILE A 150 10.31 -22.72 -4.13
C ILE A 150 11.66 -23.22 -4.69
N GLN A 151 12.32 -22.42 -5.52
CA GLN A 151 13.61 -22.78 -6.10
C GLN A 151 14.69 -22.93 -5.03
N ARG A 152 14.76 -22.01 -4.07
CA ARG A 152 15.72 -22.05 -2.96
C ARG A 152 15.52 -23.28 -2.07
N ARG A 153 14.28 -23.56 -1.65
CA ARG A 153 13.94 -24.77 -0.87
C ARG A 153 14.33 -26.07 -1.58
N ARG A 154 14.20 -26.11 -2.92
CA ARG A 154 14.63 -27.27 -3.72
C ARG A 154 16.14 -27.43 -3.79
N ALA A 155 16.90 -26.33 -3.74
CA ALA A 155 18.36 -26.38 -3.71
C ALA A 155 18.84 -26.86 -2.33
N GLU A 156 18.28 -26.32 -1.25
CA GLU A 156 18.59 -26.73 0.13
C GLU A 156 18.28 -28.21 0.40
N GLY A 157 17.21 -28.74 -0.19
CA GLY A 157 16.86 -30.16 -0.07
C GLY A 157 17.67 -31.13 -0.96
N LYS A 158 18.56 -30.63 -1.83
CA LYS A 158 19.45 -31.44 -2.67
C LYS A 158 20.85 -31.62 -2.06
N ASP A 159 21.18 -30.86 -1.03
CA ASP A 159 22.47 -30.91 -0.32
C ASP A 159 22.45 -31.86 0.91
N ILE A 160 21.46 -32.77 0.99
CA ILE A 160 21.31 -33.81 2.04
C ILE A 160 21.43 -35.20 1.42
#